data_AF-A0A6V7JG27-F1
#
_entry.id   AF-A0A6V7JG27-F1
#
_cell.length_a   1.000
_cell.length_b   1.000
_cell.length_c   1.000
_cell.angle_alpha   90.00
_cell.angle_beta   90.00
_cell.angle_gamma   90.00
#
_symmetry.space_group_name_H-M   'P 1'
#
loop_
_entity.id
_entity.type
_entity.pdbx_description
1 polymer ?
#
loop_
_entity_poly.entity_id
_entity_poly.type
_entity_poly.pdbx_seq_one_letter_code
_entity_poly.pdbx_strand_id
1 'polypeptide(L)'
;TREMQYNDADGTVRMYLRGRPVVLYAPSTAIDIYDPHKVNTPPQCKLKLDWVYGYRGRDCRSNLHLLPTGEIVYFVAAVVVLYNMEEHSQRHYLGHTDDVK
;
A
#
# COMPACT_ATOMS: atom_id res chain seq x y z
N THR A 1 -21.91 9.13 -3.03
CA THR A 1 -20.70 9.40 -3.85
C THR A 1 -21.16 9.74 -5.25
N ARG A 2 -20.64 10.78 -5.91
CA ARG A 2 -21.01 11.04 -7.31
C ARG A 2 -20.32 10.01 -8.19
N GLU A 3 -21.06 9.41 -9.11
CA GLU A 3 -20.52 8.43 -10.07
C GLU A 3 -19.63 9.12 -11.10
N MET A 4 -18.75 8.33 -11.73
CA MET A 4 -17.95 8.82 -12.85
C MET A 4 -18.85 9.19 -14.03
N GLN A 5 -18.45 10.18 -14.82
CA GLN A 5 -19.12 10.55 -16.08
C GLN A 5 -18.10 10.46 -17.21
N TYR A 6 -18.42 9.71 -18.25
CA TYR A 6 -17.62 9.68 -19.48
C TYR A 6 -18.26 10.58 -20.54
N ASN A 7 -17.43 11.33 -21.26
CA ASN A 7 -17.83 12.18 -22.36
C ASN A 7 -17.08 11.72 -23.62
N ASP A 8 -17.81 11.05 -24.50
CA ASP A 8 -17.32 10.46 -25.75
C ASP A 8 -16.78 11.53 -26.71
N ALA A 9 -17.42 12.72 -26.75
CA ALA A 9 -17.06 13.78 -27.70
C ALA A 9 -15.66 14.35 -27.43
N ASP A 10 -15.30 14.47 -26.15
CA ASP A 10 -14.03 15.03 -25.72
C ASP A 10 -13.03 13.95 -25.28
N GLY A 11 -13.42 12.68 -25.25
CA GLY A 11 -12.63 11.57 -24.71
C GLY A 11 -12.27 11.76 -23.23
N THR A 12 -13.17 12.36 -22.43
CA THR A 12 -12.88 12.74 -21.04
C THR A 12 -13.62 11.90 -20.02
N VAL A 13 -12.92 11.51 -18.95
CA VAL A 13 -13.49 10.87 -17.77
C VAL A 13 -13.50 11.89 -16.63
N ARG A 14 -14.69 12.24 -16.16
CA ARG A 14 -14.89 13.08 -14.98
C ARG A 14 -15.14 12.21 -13.76
N MET A 15 -14.21 12.25 -12.80
CA MET A 15 -14.33 11.61 -11.50
C MET A 15 -14.56 12.65 -10.40
N TYR A 16 -15.06 12.22 -9.25
CA TYR A 16 -15.30 13.12 -8.11
C TYR A 16 -14.50 12.69 -6.88
N LEU A 17 -13.51 13.48 -6.49
CA LEU A 17 -12.75 13.27 -5.25
C LEU A 17 -13.25 14.24 -4.18
N ARG A 18 -13.85 13.69 -3.11
CA ARG A 18 -14.49 14.48 -2.03
C ARG A 18 -15.49 15.52 -2.56
N GLY A 19 -16.25 15.15 -3.60
CA GLY A 19 -17.24 16.03 -4.25
C GLY A 19 -16.69 17.03 -5.26
N ARG A 20 -15.35 17.19 -5.37
CA ARG A 20 -14.72 18.04 -6.38
C ARG A 20 -14.47 17.26 -7.67
N PRO A 21 -14.84 17.81 -8.84
CA PRO A 21 -14.60 17.14 -10.12
C PRO A 21 -13.10 17.14 -10.47
N VAL A 22 -12.62 16.00 -10.96
CA VAL A 22 -11.29 15.80 -11.57
C VAL A 22 -11.54 15.28 -12.98
N VAL A 23 -11.00 15.96 -13.99
CA VAL A 23 -11.14 15.58 -15.40
C VAL A 23 -9.85 14.90 -15.85
N LEU A 24 -9.98 13.68 -16.37
CA LEU A 24 -8.91 12.92 -17.01
C LEU A 24 -9.19 12.82 -18.51
N TYR A 25 -8.14 12.94 -19.32
CA TYR A 25 -8.22 12.82 -20.77
C TYR A 25 -7.69 11.45 -21.19
N ALA A 26 -8.46 10.73 -22.01
CA ALA A 26 -7.98 9.50 -22.62
C ALA A 26 -6.80 9.82 -23.56
N PRO A 27 -5.80 8.93 -23.68
CA PRO A 27 -4.74 9.09 -24.67
C PRO A 27 -5.34 9.18 -26.08
N SER A 28 -4.89 10.14 -26.89
CA SER A 28 -5.40 10.35 -28.25
C SER A 28 -5.23 9.12 -29.15
N THR A 29 -4.21 8.31 -28.92
CA THR A 29 -3.95 7.06 -29.65
C THR A 29 -4.90 5.92 -29.31
N ALA A 30 -5.66 6.05 -28.22
CA ALA A 30 -6.49 4.98 -27.68
C ALA A 30 -7.95 5.40 -27.47
N ILE A 31 -8.34 6.60 -27.94
CA ILE A 31 -9.69 7.15 -27.70
C ILE A 31 -10.79 6.23 -28.26
N ASP A 32 -10.60 5.68 -29.46
CA ASP A 32 -11.57 4.82 -30.14
C ASP A 32 -11.73 3.43 -29.51
N ILE A 33 -10.74 3.00 -28.71
CA ILE A 33 -10.72 1.69 -28.04
C ILE A 33 -10.88 1.81 -26.52
N TYR A 34 -11.06 3.03 -26.02
CA TYR A 34 -11.19 3.29 -24.60
C TYR A 34 -12.62 2.99 -24.15
N ASP A 35 -12.78 1.92 -23.39
CA ASP A 35 -14.03 1.60 -22.71
C ASP A 35 -13.89 1.92 -21.20
N PRO A 36 -14.56 2.96 -20.68
CA PRO A 36 -14.49 3.33 -19.27
C PRO A 36 -15.13 2.28 -18.34
N HIS A 37 -15.99 1.41 -18.86
CA HIS A 37 -16.68 0.36 -18.11
C HIS A 37 -15.93 -0.97 -18.14
N LYS A 38 -14.84 -1.06 -18.91
CA LYS A 38 -13.99 -2.25 -18.97
C LYS A 38 -13.39 -2.56 -17.60
N VAL A 39 -13.78 -3.71 -17.06
CA VAL A 39 -13.19 -4.24 -15.83
C VAL A 39 -11.85 -4.89 -16.17
N ASN A 40 -10.77 -4.30 -15.66
CA ASN A 40 -9.43 -4.87 -15.80
C ASN A 40 -9.24 -6.06 -14.85
N THR A 41 -8.49 -7.08 -15.29
CA THR A 41 -8.10 -8.18 -14.41
C THR A 41 -7.11 -7.69 -13.36
N PRO A 42 -7.06 -8.33 -12.17
CA PRO A 42 -6.05 -8.03 -11.18
C PRO A 42 -4.63 -8.16 -11.75
N PRO A 43 -3.65 -7.37 -11.26
CA PRO A 43 -2.25 -7.56 -11.60
C PRO A 43 -1.79 -8.99 -11.32
N GLN A 44 -0.91 -9.52 -12.18
CA GLN A 44 -0.38 -10.87 -12.02
C GLN A 44 0.59 -11.00 -10.83
N CYS A 45 1.21 -9.90 -10.41
CA CYS A 45 2.13 -9.85 -9.30
C CYS A 45 1.45 -9.36 -8.01
N LYS A 46 2.01 -9.76 -6.87
CA LYS A 46 1.59 -9.31 -5.55
C LYS A 46 2.73 -8.61 -4.85
N LEU A 47 2.40 -7.63 -4.02
CA LEU A 47 3.36 -7.01 -3.13
C LEU A 47 3.65 -7.94 -1.96
N LYS A 48 4.92 -7.98 -1.54
CA LYS A 48 5.38 -8.63 -0.33
C LYS A 48 6.21 -7.61 0.44
N LEU A 49 5.95 -7.48 1.74
CA LEU A 49 6.79 -6.67 2.60
C LEU A 49 8.18 -7.32 2.70
N ASP A 50 9.20 -6.54 2.36
CA ASP A 50 10.59 -7.00 2.36
C ASP A 50 11.38 -6.40 3.53
N TRP A 51 11.24 -5.08 3.73
CA TRP A 51 11.96 -4.38 4.78
C TRP A 51 11.10 -3.30 5.45
N VAL A 52 11.32 -3.15 6.74
CA VAL A 52 10.77 -2.06 7.55
C VAL A 52 11.92 -1.24 8.11
N TYR A 53 11.87 0.07 7.88
CA TYR A 53 12.85 1.02 8.39
C TYR A 53 12.33 1.75 9.62
N GLY A 54 13.20 1.90 10.61
CA GLY A 54 12.92 2.63 11.85
C GLY A 54 12.59 1.71 13.03
N TYR A 55 12.72 2.28 14.22
CA TYR A 55 12.42 1.63 15.50
C TYR A 55 11.63 2.62 16.36
N ARG A 56 10.54 2.15 16.98
CA ARG A 56 9.70 2.98 17.86
C ARG A 56 10.31 3.10 19.26
N GLY A 57 11.40 3.86 19.38
CA GLY A 57 12.10 4.09 20.66
C GLY A 57 11.74 5.37 21.39
N ARG A 58 10.98 6.29 20.77
CA ARG A 58 10.72 7.63 21.32
C ARG A 58 9.63 7.63 22.41
N ASP A 59 8.56 6.90 22.17
CA ASP A 59 7.32 6.92 22.96
C ASP A 59 6.91 5.53 23.51
N CYS A 60 7.68 4.49 23.20
CA CYS A 60 7.52 3.14 23.75
C CYS A 60 8.77 2.69 24.52
N ARG A 61 8.59 1.72 25.42
CA ARG A 61 9.65 1.07 26.20
C ARG A 61 9.41 -0.44 26.23
N SER A 62 10.42 -1.22 26.61
CA SER A 62 10.31 -2.68 26.76
C SER A 62 9.87 -3.42 25.48
N ASN A 63 10.25 -2.89 24.32
CA ASN A 63 9.83 -3.34 22.99
C ASN A 63 11.01 -3.73 22.08
N LEU A 64 12.15 -4.10 22.68
CA LEU A 64 13.31 -4.64 21.99
C LEU A 64 13.76 -5.90 22.72
N HIS A 65 13.71 -7.04 22.04
CA HIS A 65 14.02 -8.35 22.60
C HIS A 65 14.91 -9.14 21.65
N LEU A 66 15.76 -10.02 22.19
CA LEU A 66 16.55 -10.97 21.40
C LEU A 66 16.01 -12.37 21.65
N LEU A 67 15.59 -13.07 20.60
CA LEU A 67 15.09 -14.44 20.72
C LEU A 67 16.24 -15.44 20.81
N PRO A 68 16.01 -16.64 21.39
CA PRO A 68 16.98 -17.74 21.33
C PRO A 68 17.36 -18.17 19.91
N THR A 69 16.54 -17.82 18.90
CA THR A 69 16.82 -18.03 17.48
C THR A 69 17.87 -17.05 16.91
N GLY A 70 18.30 -16.04 17.68
CA GLY A 70 19.20 -14.98 17.22
C GLY A 70 18.50 -13.79 16.56
N GLU A 71 17.17 -13.83 16.42
CA GLU A 71 16.39 -12.74 15.83
C GLU A 71 16.15 -11.60 16.83
N ILE A 72 16.38 -10.36 16.40
CA ILE A 72 16.03 -9.15 17.14
C ILE A 72 14.57 -8.81 16.85
N VAL A 73 13.75 -8.74 17.90
CA VAL A 73 12.32 -8.46 17.82
C VAL A 73 12.02 -7.07 18.35
N TYR A 74 11.36 -6.28 17.52
CA TYR A 74 10.84 -4.95 17.87
C TYR A 74 9.63 -4.62 17.00
N PHE A 75 9.03 -3.45 17.18
CA PHE A 75 7.89 -3.03 16.37
C PHE A 75 7.97 -1.56 15.95
N VAL A 76 7.28 -1.25 14.86
CA VAL A 76 7.00 0.10 14.38
C VAL A 76 5.66 0.09 13.64
N ALA A 77 4.86 1.13 13.84
CA ALA A 77 3.45 1.15 13.41
C ALA A 77 2.71 -0.12 13.87
N ALA A 78 1.95 -0.75 12.97
CA ALA A 78 1.23 -2.00 13.20
C ALA A 78 2.05 -3.29 12.94
N VAL A 79 3.38 -3.18 12.74
CA VAL A 79 4.23 -4.30 12.31
C VAL A 79 5.20 -4.71 13.40
N VAL A 80 5.23 -6.01 13.73
CA VAL A 80 6.29 -6.61 14.53
C VAL A 80 7.36 -7.15 13.58
N VAL A 81 8.60 -6.69 13.77
CA VAL A 81 9.77 -7.05 12.98
C VAL A 81 10.57 -8.10 13.74
N LEU A 82 10.91 -9.20 13.06
CA LEU A 82 11.88 -10.20 13.50
C LEU A 82 13.08 -10.10 12.56
N TYR A 83 14.14 -9.46 13.02
CA TYR A 83 15.33 -9.19 12.21
C TYR A 83 16.43 -10.19 12.52
N ASN A 84 16.83 -10.97 11.52
CA ASN A 84 18.01 -11.82 11.58
C ASN A 84 19.22 -11.04 11.04
N MET A 85 20.19 -10.76 11.92
CA MET A 85 21.40 -10.02 11.55
C MET A 85 22.38 -10.81 10.69
N GLU A 86 22.46 -12.13 10.89
CA GLU A 86 23.42 -13.00 10.19
C GLU A 86 23.02 -13.17 8.72
N GLU A 87 21.73 -13.44 8.49
CA GLU A 87 21.17 -13.59 7.14
C GLU A 87 20.83 -12.24 6.49
N HIS A 88 20.88 -11.16 7.26
CA HIS A 88 20.42 -9.83 6.87
C HIS A 88 19.01 -9.86 6.28
N SER A 89 18.09 -10.50 7.00
CA SER A 89 16.72 -10.75 6.54
C SER A 89 15.70 -10.34 7.61
N GLN A 90 14.51 -9.92 7.18
CA GLN A 90 13.40 -9.62 8.07
C GLN A 90 12.21 -10.55 7.81
N ARG A 91 11.58 -10.99 8.89
CA ARG A 91 10.22 -11.52 8.87
C ARG A 91 9.31 -10.59 9.64
N HIS A 92 8.03 -10.60 9.29
CA HIS A 92 7.07 -9.63 9.82
C HIS A 92 5.83 -10.36 10.33
N TYR A 93 5.38 -10.01 11.52
CA TYR A 93 4.04 -10.35 11.98
C TYR A 93 3.12 -9.14 11.76
N LEU A 94 2.07 -9.35 10.96
CA LEU A 94 1.15 -8.33 10.45
C LEU A 94 -0.28 -8.52 11.01
N GLY A 95 -0.42 -9.12 12.18
CA GLY A 95 -1.73 -9.42 12.77
C GLY A 95 -2.44 -8.21 13.39
N HIS A 96 -1.71 -7.14 13.70
CA HIS A 96 -2.30 -5.92 14.24
C HIS A 96 -2.89 -5.05 13.13
N THR A 97 -4.07 -4.48 13.38
CA THR A 97 -4.76 -3.56 12.46
C THR A 97 -4.50 -2.09 12.78
N ASP A 98 -3.75 -1.80 13.85
CA ASP A 98 -3.39 -0.48 14.35
C ASP A 98 -2.03 -0.58 15.08
N ASP A 99 -1.50 0.55 15.57
CA ASP A 99 -0.21 0.64 16.26
C ASP A 99 -0.05 -0.41 17.38
N VAL A 100 1.09 -1.12 17.37
CA VAL A 100 1.50 -2.02 18.46
C VAL A 100 1.86 -1.19 19.70
N LYS A 101 1.49 -1.67 20.89
CA LYS A 101 1.68 -1.01 22.20
C LYS A 101 2.52 -1.84 23.15
#